data_AF-A0A7W1ZTF1-F1
#
_entry.id   AF-A0A7W1ZTF1-F1
#
_cell.length_a   1.000
_cell.length_b   1.000
_cell.length_c   1.000
_cell.angle_alpha   90.00
_cell.angle_beta   90.00
_cell.angle_gamma   90.00
#
_symmetry.space_group_name_H-M   'P 1'
#
loop_
_entity.id
_entity.type
_entity.pdbx_description
1 polymer ?
#
loop_
_entity_poly.entity_id
_entity_poly.type
_entity_poly.pdbx_seq_one_letter_code
_entity_poly.pdbx_strand_id
1 'polypeptide(L)'
;VSGLYTNRDAAAVALQAALRLLLKELGIVFDPLDPRWLSFGFKKPGAKQTPDAPENVSVVSIDEETAAIKWDPTPRAASYRVRAKVVGVDAEPVLVGSPKDPDFTMEALATDAEVEVTISAINSGGESRGTTVIIAASQGSELKTGY
;
A
#
# COMPACT_ATOMS: atom_id res chain seq x y z
N VAL A 1 34.63 25.05 1.49
CA VAL A 1 33.68 23.91 1.61
C VAL A 1 32.44 24.08 0.71
N SER A 2 31.88 25.29 0.56
CA SER A 2 30.71 25.58 -0.31
C SER A 2 30.82 25.06 -1.76
N GLY A 3 31.94 25.26 -2.45
CA GLY A 3 32.11 24.84 -3.86
C GLY A 3 32.16 23.32 -4.11
N LEU A 4 32.46 22.49 -3.10
CA LEU A 4 32.47 21.02 -3.25
C LEU A 4 31.04 20.45 -3.29
N TYR A 5 30.11 21.04 -2.52
CA TYR A 5 28.70 20.65 -2.56
C TYR A 5 28.08 20.99 -3.92
N THR A 6 28.34 22.18 -4.45
CA THR A 6 27.83 22.61 -5.76
C THR A 6 28.30 21.70 -6.90
N ASN A 7 29.56 21.28 -6.89
CA ASN A 7 30.10 20.35 -7.91
C ASN A 7 29.49 18.95 -7.81
N ARG A 8 29.31 18.43 -6.58
CA ARG A 8 28.64 17.14 -6.36
C ARG A 8 27.21 17.17 -6.87
N ASP A 9 26.48 18.25 -6.58
CA ASP A 9 25.09 18.38 -6.96
C ASP A 9 24.95 18.58 -8.48
N ALA A 10 25.85 19.34 -9.13
CA ALA A 10 25.91 19.46 -10.58
C ALA A 10 26.22 18.12 -11.27
N ALA A 11 27.15 17.33 -10.73
CA ALA A 11 27.47 16.00 -11.23
C ALA A 11 26.27 15.04 -11.08
N ALA A 12 25.54 15.10 -9.97
CA ALA A 12 24.34 14.32 -9.76
C ALA A 12 23.23 14.67 -10.77
N VAL A 13 23.02 15.96 -11.05
CA VAL A 13 22.06 16.42 -12.07
C VAL A 13 22.46 15.93 -13.46
N ALA A 14 23.74 16.04 -13.82
CA ALA A 14 24.25 15.58 -15.11
C ALA A 14 24.08 14.05 -15.28
N LEU A 15 24.37 13.28 -14.23
CA LEU A 15 24.16 11.82 -14.23
C LEU A 15 22.68 11.47 -14.39
N GLN A 16 21.79 12.15 -13.69
CA GLN A 16 20.35 11.93 -13.82
C GLN A 16 19.85 12.25 -15.23
N ALA A 17 20.36 13.32 -15.86
CA ALA A 17 20.04 13.66 -17.24
C ALA A 17 20.53 12.57 -18.22
N ALA A 18 21.75 12.08 -18.04
CA ALA A 18 22.31 11.00 -18.86
C ALA A 18 21.49 9.69 -18.74
N LEU A 19 21.09 9.31 -17.53
CA LEU A 19 20.25 8.12 -17.29
C LEU A 19 18.87 8.24 -17.97
N ARG A 20 18.25 9.42 -17.95
CA ARG A 20 16.97 9.65 -18.64
C ARG A 20 17.11 9.52 -20.16
N LEU A 21 18.20 10.04 -20.73
CA LEU A 21 18.48 9.91 -22.15
C LEU A 21 18.72 8.45 -22.56
N LEU A 22 19.52 7.72 -21.78
CA LEU A 22 19.74 6.30 -22.00
C LEU A 22 18.41 5.52 -22.00
N LEU A 23 17.54 5.76 -21.02
CA LEU A 23 16.24 5.09 -20.95
C LEU A 23 15.36 5.40 -22.17
N LYS A 24 15.43 6.63 -22.69
CA LYS A 24 14.73 7.03 -23.92
C LYS A 24 15.26 6.25 -25.14
N GLU A 25 16.58 6.18 -25.32
CA GLU A 25 17.19 5.46 -26.45
C GLU A 25 16.88 3.96 -26.40
N LEU A 26 16.97 3.34 -25.21
CA LEU A 26 16.58 1.94 -25.03
C LEU A 26 15.10 1.72 -25.37
N GLY A 27 14.23 2.68 -25.08
CA GLY A 27 12.81 2.63 -25.41
C GLY A 27 12.51 2.66 -26.92
N ILE A 28 13.47 3.09 -27.74
CA ILE A 28 13.36 3.05 -29.21
C ILE A 28 13.70 1.64 -29.73
N VAL A 29 14.64 0.95 -29.07
CA VAL A 29 15.22 -0.31 -29.55
C VAL A 29 14.54 -1.54 -28.94
N PHE A 30 14.07 -1.44 -27.70
CA PHE A 30 13.45 -2.55 -26.97
C PHE A 30 11.94 -2.37 -26.87
N ASP A 31 11.21 -3.47 -27.06
CA ASP A 31 9.81 -3.52 -26.68
C ASP A 31 9.65 -3.22 -25.17
N PRO A 32 8.59 -2.52 -24.72
CA PRO A 32 8.37 -2.22 -23.31
C PRO A 32 8.34 -3.45 -22.38
N LEU A 33 8.06 -4.66 -22.88
CA LEU A 33 8.05 -5.91 -22.12
C LEU A 33 9.32 -6.78 -22.31
N ASP A 34 10.30 -6.30 -23.08
CA ASP A 34 11.52 -7.06 -23.41
C ASP A 34 12.32 -7.46 -22.14
N PRO A 35 12.72 -8.73 -21.97
CA PRO A 35 13.53 -9.16 -20.83
C PRO A 35 14.89 -8.45 -20.71
N ARG A 36 15.44 -7.91 -21.81
CA ARG A 36 16.74 -7.22 -21.80
C ARG A 36 16.77 -5.98 -20.92
N TRP A 37 15.62 -5.33 -20.67
CA TRP A 37 15.52 -4.25 -19.68
C TRP A 37 16.12 -4.66 -18.32
N LEU A 38 15.86 -5.89 -17.88
CA LEU A 38 16.35 -6.43 -16.61
C LEU A 38 17.87 -6.64 -16.63
N SER A 39 18.44 -6.98 -17.78
CA SER A 39 19.88 -7.18 -17.95
C SER A 39 20.68 -5.88 -17.78
N PHE A 40 20.06 -4.73 -18.07
CA PHE A 40 20.59 -3.41 -17.78
C PHE A 40 20.28 -2.92 -16.35
N GLY A 41 19.64 -3.76 -15.52
CA GLY A 41 19.19 -3.39 -14.17
C GLY A 41 17.95 -2.49 -14.16
N PHE A 42 17.29 -2.28 -15.31
CA PHE A 42 16.06 -1.51 -15.39
C PHE A 42 14.83 -2.40 -15.21
N LYS A 43 13.76 -1.84 -14.66
CA LYS A 43 12.43 -2.46 -14.72
C LYS A 43 11.89 -2.33 -16.15
N LYS A 44 11.11 -3.32 -16.60
CA LYS A 44 10.42 -3.30 -17.89
C LYS A 44 9.39 -2.14 -17.93
N PRO A 45 9.50 -1.18 -18.86
CA PRO A 45 8.58 -0.03 -18.91
C PRO A 45 7.12 -0.38 -19.16
N GLY A 46 6.86 -1.48 -19.88
CA GLY A 46 5.52 -1.98 -20.19
C GLY A 46 5.01 -3.04 -19.24
N ALA A 47 5.86 -3.53 -18.32
CA ALA A 47 5.37 -4.44 -17.29
C ALA A 47 4.39 -3.66 -16.42
N LYS A 48 3.20 -4.22 -16.24
CA LYS A 48 2.22 -3.65 -15.32
C LYS A 48 2.88 -3.60 -13.95
N GLN A 49 3.19 -2.40 -13.49
CA GLN A 49 3.76 -2.22 -12.15
C GLN A 49 2.65 -2.52 -11.15
N THR A 50 2.99 -3.25 -10.09
CA THR A 50 2.12 -3.32 -8.92
C THR A 50 1.82 -1.90 -8.44
N PRO A 51 0.66 -1.65 -7.82
CA PRO A 51 0.43 -0.38 -7.16
C PRO A 51 1.46 -0.16 -6.04
N ASP A 52 1.50 1.06 -5.51
CA ASP A 52 2.22 1.33 -4.27
C ASP A 52 1.43 0.81 -3.05
N ALA A 53 2.03 0.83 -1.87
CA ALA A 53 1.30 0.49 -0.66
C ALA A 53 0.26 1.59 -0.36
N PRO A 54 -0.93 1.27 0.14
CA PRO A 54 -1.88 2.27 0.61
C PRO A 54 -1.26 3.15 1.69
N GLU A 55 -1.45 4.47 1.58
CA GLU A 55 -0.93 5.46 2.53
C GLU A 55 -2.07 6.10 3.33
N ASN A 56 -1.72 6.76 4.44
CA ASN A 56 -2.66 7.43 5.34
C ASN A 56 -3.84 6.55 5.77
N VAL A 57 -3.56 5.26 5.99
CA VAL A 57 -4.53 4.30 6.52
C VAL A 57 -4.91 4.73 7.94
N SER A 58 -6.21 4.90 8.17
CA SER A 58 -6.76 5.32 9.45
C SER A 58 -8.08 4.62 9.74
N VAL A 59 -8.34 4.40 11.02
CA VAL A 59 -9.64 3.93 11.51
C VAL A 59 -10.47 5.17 11.81
N VAL A 60 -11.60 5.33 11.14
CA VAL A 60 -12.45 6.52 11.20
C VAL A 60 -13.50 6.39 12.31
N SER A 61 -14.04 5.20 12.50
CA SER A 61 -14.97 4.88 13.59
C SER A 61 -14.85 3.42 13.99
N ILE A 62 -15.16 3.14 15.25
CA ILE A 62 -15.25 1.80 15.82
C ILE A 62 -16.57 1.76 16.60
N ASP A 63 -17.45 0.84 16.25
CA ASP A 63 -18.65 0.48 17.01
C ASP A 63 -18.44 -0.92 17.64
N GLU A 64 -19.47 -1.49 18.28
CA GLU A 64 -19.35 -2.74 19.05
C GLU A 64 -18.82 -3.93 18.22
N GLU A 65 -19.23 -4.03 16.96
CA GLU A 65 -18.88 -5.15 16.06
C GLU A 65 -18.37 -4.67 14.70
N THR A 66 -18.16 -3.36 14.51
CA THR A 66 -17.76 -2.80 13.21
C THR A 66 -16.62 -1.81 13.36
N ALA A 67 -15.80 -1.70 12.31
CA ALA A 67 -14.79 -0.66 12.19
C ALA A 67 -14.76 -0.10 10.78
N ALA A 68 -14.88 1.21 10.64
CA ALA A 68 -14.73 1.90 9.36
C ALA A 68 -13.27 2.31 9.18
N ILE A 69 -12.65 1.84 8.09
CA ILE A 69 -11.26 2.09 7.77
C ILE A 69 -11.20 2.87 6.46
N LYS A 70 -10.33 3.87 6.41
CA LYS A 70 -10.13 4.69 5.22
C LYS A 70 -8.65 4.92 4.95
N TRP A 71 -8.30 5.06 3.68
CA TRP A 71 -6.95 5.37 3.23
C TRP A 71 -7.00 6.29 2.01
N ASP A 72 -5.84 6.73 1.55
CA ASP A 72 -5.76 7.56 0.35
C ASP A 72 -5.87 6.72 -0.94
N PRO A 73 -6.53 7.23 -2.00
CA PRO A 73 -6.55 6.57 -3.29
C PRO A 73 -5.13 6.23 -3.77
N THR A 74 -4.84 4.95 -3.95
CA THR A 74 -3.51 4.50 -4.37
C THR A 74 -3.37 4.58 -5.89
N PRO A 75 -2.41 5.33 -6.43
CA PRO A 75 -2.18 5.40 -7.87
C PRO A 75 -1.97 4.00 -8.46
N ARG A 76 -2.64 3.74 -9.59
CA ARG A 76 -2.61 2.47 -10.34
C ARG A 76 -3.34 1.30 -9.66
N ALA A 77 -3.99 1.50 -8.52
CA ALA A 77 -4.87 0.49 -7.94
C ALA A 77 -6.14 0.33 -8.78
N ALA A 78 -6.53 -0.91 -9.04
CA ALA A 78 -7.82 -1.27 -9.59
C ALA A 78 -8.81 -1.75 -8.50
N SER A 79 -8.27 -2.27 -7.40
CA SER A 79 -9.00 -2.62 -6.18
C SER A 79 -8.02 -2.77 -5.02
N TYR A 80 -8.53 -3.11 -3.84
CA TYR A 80 -7.76 -3.40 -2.65
C TYR A 80 -8.04 -4.82 -2.14
N ARG A 81 -7.20 -5.30 -1.23
CA ARG A 81 -7.47 -6.44 -0.36
C ARG A 81 -7.29 -6.00 1.07
N VAL A 82 -8.27 -6.33 1.90
CA VAL A 82 -8.25 -6.10 3.33
C VAL A 82 -8.18 -7.46 3.99
N ARG A 83 -7.11 -7.71 4.75
CA ARG A 83 -6.95 -8.93 5.54
C ARG A 83 -6.93 -8.58 7.01
N ALA A 84 -7.53 -9.42 7.84
CA ALA A 84 -7.58 -9.23 9.28
C ALA A 84 -7.07 -10.47 10.01
N LYS A 85 -6.50 -10.24 11.19
CA LYS A 85 -6.03 -11.27 12.10
C LYS A 85 -6.30 -10.83 13.53
N VAL A 86 -6.98 -11.65 14.32
CA VAL A 86 -7.11 -11.43 15.76
C VAL A 86 -5.78 -11.78 16.44
N VAL A 87 -5.15 -10.78 17.06
CA VAL A 87 -3.83 -10.94 17.69
C VAL A 87 -3.90 -11.96 18.82
N GLY A 88 -3.01 -12.95 18.79
CA GLY A 88 -2.96 -14.03 19.78
C GLY A 88 -3.99 -15.15 19.60
N VAL A 89 -4.93 -15.02 18.66
CA VAL A 89 -5.93 -16.06 18.34
C VAL A 89 -5.64 -16.68 16.98
N ASP A 90 -5.53 -15.85 15.95
CA ASP A 90 -5.35 -16.31 14.58
C ASP A 90 -3.87 -16.56 14.26
N ALA A 91 -3.56 -17.62 13.52
CA ALA A 91 -2.20 -17.89 13.07
C ALA A 91 -1.81 -16.96 11.91
N GLU A 92 -2.68 -16.82 10.91
CA GLU A 92 -2.43 -16.09 9.66
C GLU A 92 -3.59 -15.11 9.37
N PRO A 93 -3.31 -13.97 8.71
CA PRO A 93 -4.36 -13.03 8.34
C PRO A 93 -5.27 -13.58 7.24
N VAL A 94 -6.58 -13.48 7.46
CA VAL A 94 -7.61 -13.94 6.53
C VAL A 94 -8.15 -12.78 5.70
N LEU A 95 -8.54 -13.06 4.45
CA LEU A 95 -9.15 -12.04 3.58
C LEU A 95 -10.57 -11.73 4.07
N VAL A 96 -10.79 -10.49 4.50
CA VAL A 96 -12.11 -10.02 4.97
C VAL A 96 -12.82 -9.16 3.92
N GLY A 97 -12.10 -8.61 2.94
CA GLY A 97 -12.70 -7.77 1.91
C GLY A 97 -11.83 -7.50 0.71
N SER A 98 -12.45 -7.09 -0.40
CA SER A 98 -11.76 -6.63 -1.62
C SER A 98 -12.45 -5.42 -2.26
N PRO A 99 -12.50 -4.27 -1.56
CA PRO A 99 -13.20 -3.08 -2.05
C PRO A 99 -12.48 -2.47 -3.26
N LYS A 100 -13.25 -1.74 -4.08
CA LYS A 100 -12.69 -0.91 -5.17
C LYS A 100 -12.36 0.50 -4.68
N ASP A 101 -13.19 1.03 -3.81
CA ASP A 101 -13.04 2.35 -3.22
C ASP A 101 -12.02 2.31 -2.06
N PRO A 102 -11.39 3.46 -1.70
CA PRO A 102 -10.34 3.53 -0.70
C PRO A 102 -10.90 3.58 0.74
N ASP A 103 -11.97 2.82 0.97
CA ASP A 103 -12.64 2.66 2.26
C ASP A 103 -13.16 1.23 2.40
N PHE A 104 -13.31 0.80 3.64
CA PHE A 104 -13.85 -0.50 3.99
C PHE A 104 -14.45 -0.48 5.38
N THR A 105 -15.67 -0.99 5.50
CA THR A 105 -16.27 -1.30 6.80
C THR A 105 -16.04 -2.77 7.09
N MET A 106 -15.25 -3.04 8.12
CA MET A 106 -15.08 -4.39 8.64
C MET A 106 -16.26 -4.69 9.56
N GLU A 107 -16.92 -5.82 9.33
CA GLU A 107 -18.01 -6.36 10.16
C GLU A 107 -17.49 -7.49 11.04
N ALA A 108 -18.27 -7.89 12.04
CA ALA A 108 -17.94 -8.97 12.98
C ALA A 108 -16.57 -8.79 13.65
N LEU A 109 -16.26 -7.55 14.05
CA LEU A 109 -15.05 -7.23 14.81
C LEU A 109 -15.07 -8.00 16.14
N ALA A 110 -13.98 -8.71 16.44
CA ALA A 110 -13.85 -9.43 17.70
C ALA A 110 -13.81 -8.45 18.88
N THR A 111 -14.80 -8.56 19.78
CA THR A 111 -14.87 -7.74 21.01
C THR A 111 -13.71 -8.07 21.94
N ASP A 112 -13.23 -7.07 22.69
CA ASP A 112 -12.12 -7.20 23.64
C ASP A 112 -10.82 -7.74 23.07
N ALA A 113 -10.62 -7.59 21.75
CA ALA A 113 -9.45 -8.07 21.06
C ALA A 113 -8.76 -6.96 20.25
N GLU A 114 -7.45 -7.12 20.09
CA GLU A 114 -6.70 -6.38 19.08
C GLU A 114 -6.79 -7.12 17.75
N VAL A 115 -7.23 -6.42 16.72
CA VAL A 115 -7.31 -6.93 15.36
C VAL A 115 -6.29 -6.21 14.50
N GLU A 116 -5.34 -6.97 13.96
CA GLU A 116 -4.39 -6.49 12.98
C GLU A 116 -5.03 -6.52 11.60
N VAL A 117 -5.16 -5.35 10.97
CA VAL A 117 -5.70 -5.21 9.63
C VAL A 117 -4.59 -4.79 8.66
N THR A 118 -4.40 -5.57 7.62
CA THR A 118 -3.43 -5.30 6.54
C THR A 118 -4.16 -5.02 5.24
N ILE A 119 -3.86 -3.86 4.64
CA ILE A 119 -4.48 -3.40 3.40
C ILE A 119 -3.42 -3.31 2.31
N SER A 120 -3.70 -3.93 1.16
CA SER A 120 -2.84 -3.93 -0.02
C SER A 120 -3.62 -3.49 -1.25
N ALA A 121 -2.98 -2.78 -2.16
CA ALA A 121 -3.56 -2.37 -3.43
C ALA A 121 -3.25 -3.39 -4.54
N ILE A 122 -4.19 -3.59 -5.46
CA ILE A 122 -4.09 -4.60 -6.53
C ILE A 122 -4.34 -3.97 -7.87
N ASN A 123 -3.56 -4.38 -8.86
CA ASN A 123 -3.92 -4.24 -10.25
C ASN A 123 -3.49 -5.48 -11.03
N SER A 124 -3.67 -5.44 -12.35
CA SER A 124 -3.25 -6.53 -13.24
C SER A 124 -1.73 -6.77 -13.33
N GLY A 125 -0.91 -5.95 -12.68
CA GLY A 125 0.53 -6.16 -12.44
C GLY A 125 0.86 -6.89 -11.13
N GLY A 126 -0.13 -7.06 -10.25
CA GLY A 126 -0.01 -7.79 -8.99
C GLY A 126 -0.48 -6.97 -7.79
N GLU A 127 -0.13 -7.48 -6.61
CA GLU A 127 -0.46 -6.91 -5.31
C GLU A 127 0.73 -6.09 -4.78
N SER A 128 0.43 -4.94 -4.18
CA SER A 128 1.43 -4.10 -3.54
C SER A 128 1.83 -4.66 -2.17
N ARG A 129 2.81 -4.02 -1.52
CA ARG A 129 3.08 -4.29 -0.11
C ARG A 129 1.86 -3.87 0.73
N GLY A 130 1.54 -4.65 1.75
CA GLY A 130 0.51 -4.29 2.72
C GLY A 130 0.93 -3.15 3.63
N THR A 131 -0.03 -2.31 4.02
CA THR A 131 0.06 -1.38 5.13
C THR A 131 -0.79 -1.91 6.27
N THR A 132 -0.21 -1.99 7.46
CA THR A 132 -0.83 -2.60 8.64
C THR A 132 -1.28 -1.54 9.63
N VAL A 133 -2.48 -1.70 10.18
CA VAL A 133 -3.03 -0.93 11.30
C VAL A 133 -3.58 -1.87 12.36
N ILE A 134 -3.53 -1.45 13.62
CA ILE A 134 -4.12 -2.19 14.75
C ILE A 134 -5.41 -1.51 15.15
N ILE A 135 -6.47 -2.31 15.27
CA ILE A 135 -7.78 -1.89 15.77
C ILE A 135 -7.95 -2.53 17.14
N ALA A 136 -8.09 -1.71 18.18
CA ALA A 136 -8.47 -2.19 19.51
C ALA A 136 -9.99 -2.08 19.64
N ALA A 137 -10.69 -3.22 19.65
CA ALA A 137 -12.13 -3.22 19.87
C ALA A 137 -12.43 -2.91 21.34
N SER A 138 -13.24 -1.88 21.61
CA SER A 138 -13.68 -1.56 22.97
C SER A 138 -14.96 -2.34 23.33
N GLN A 139 -15.12 -2.67 24.62
CA GLN A 139 -16.40 -3.13 25.18
C GLN A 139 -17.54 -2.22 24.71
N GLY A 140 -18.64 -2.79 24.23
CA GLY A 140 -19.90 -2.08 24.12
C GLY A 140 -20.25 -1.51 25.49
N SER A 141 -20.40 -0.20 25.59
CA SER A 141 -20.77 0.43 26.85
C SER A 141 -22.19 0.00 27.21
N GLU A 142 -22.34 -0.96 28.14
CA GLU A 142 -23.61 -1.19 28.81
C GLU A 142 -24.07 0.12 29.46
N LEU A 143 -25.08 0.76 28.88
CA LEU A 143 -25.82 1.82 29.56
C LEU A 143 -26.50 1.20 30.78
N LYS A 144 -25.86 1.27 31.94
CA LYS A 144 -26.52 1.07 33.23
C LYS A 144 -27.49 2.22 33.45
N THR A 145 -28.72 2.09 32.97
CA THR A 145 -29.86 2.85 33.46
C THR A 145 -30.21 2.33 34.85
N GLY A 146 -29.72 3.03 35.88
CA GLY A 146 -30.15 2.84 37.26
C GLY A 146 -31.62 3.20 37.42
N TYR A 147 -32.33 2.38 38.20
CA TYR A 147 -33.74 2.53 38.60
C TYR A 147 -34.03 3.81 39.38
#